data_AF-A0A3M1Z4W9-F1
#
_entry.id   AF-A0A3M1Z4W9-F1
#
_cell.length_a   1.000
_cell.length_b   1.000
_cell.length_c   1.000
_cell.angle_alpha   90.00
_cell.angle_beta   90.00
_cell.angle_gamma   90.00
#
_symmetry.space_group_name_H-M   'P 1'
#
loop_
_entity.id
_entity.type
_entity.pdbx_description
1 polymer ?
#
loop_
_entity_poly.entity_id
_entity_poly.type
_entity_poly.pdbx_seq_one_letter_code
_entity_poly.pdbx_strand_id
1 'polypeptide(L)'
;MCGINGILSKYQWSFEVKSNIDRMNDAIRHRGPDDNGTFISDNIALGHVRLAIIDLSERGHQPMMSHDNRYVIIYNGEIYNFKEIKNQLKDYPFRSNTDTEVILAAYLHWGKDCLHHLNGMFAFAIYDTVEKTTFIARDRLGIK
;
A
#
# COMPACT_ATOMS: atom_id res chain seq x y z
N MET A 1 -4.77 8.68 10.93
CA MET A 1 -4.39 8.64 9.50
C MET A 1 -3.18 7.76 9.45
N CYS A 2 -3.19 6.65 8.71
CA CYS A 2 -2.18 5.58 8.77
C CYS A 2 -0.72 6.08 8.69
N GLY A 3 0.22 5.19 8.97
CA GLY A 3 1.65 5.39 8.77
C GLY A 3 2.17 4.37 7.76
N ILE A 4 3.03 4.81 6.86
CA ILE A 4 3.77 3.94 5.93
C ILE A 4 5.26 4.19 6.09
N ASN A 5 6.05 3.14 5.95
CA ASN A 5 7.51 3.23 5.92
C ASN A 5 8.09 2.07 5.09
N GLY A 6 9.34 2.19 4.66
CA GLY A 6 9.98 1.13 3.89
C GLY A 6 11.47 1.32 3.71
N ILE A 7 12.15 0.21 3.40
CA ILE A 7 13.58 0.14 3.11
C ILE A 7 13.70 -0.50 1.73
N LEU A 8 14.35 0.20 0.80
CA LEU A 8 14.68 -0.32 -0.53
C LEU A 8 16.20 -0.41 -0.65
N SER A 9 16.71 -1.59 -1.01
CA SER A 9 18.14 -1.85 -1.12
C SER A 9 18.48 -2.32 -2.54
N LYS A 10 19.65 -1.90 -3.04
CA LYS A 10 20.22 -2.44 -4.28
C LYS A 10 20.85 -3.83 -4.09
N TYR A 11 21.20 -4.16 -2.84
CA TYR A 11 21.87 -5.40 -2.47
C TYR A 11 20.97 -6.25 -1.60
N GLN A 12 21.16 -7.58 -1.63
CA GLN A 12 20.54 -8.47 -0.66
C GLN A 12 20.92 -8.04 0.75
N TRP A 13 19.97 -8.19 1.68
CA TRP A 13 20.16 -7.78 3.07
C TRP A 13 21.43 -8.38 3.66
N SER A 14 22.23 -7.57 4.34
CA SER A 14 23.31 -8.10 5.15
C SER A 14 22.77 -8.66 6.46
N PHE A 15 21.89 -7.95 7.20
CA PHE A 15 21.26 -8.45 8.44
C PHE A 15 20.12 -7.53 8.95
N GLU A 16 19.25 -8.07 9.84
CA GLU A 16 18.23 -7.42 10.70
C GLU A 16 17.14 -6.52 10.06
N VAL A 17 16.81 -6.71 8.78
CA VAL A 17 15.76 -5.88 8.13
C VAL A 17 14.40 -5.91 8.85
N LYS A 18 14.01 -7.07 9.40
CA LYS A 18 12.77 -7.22 10.18
C LYS A 18 12.78 -6.37 11.46
N SER A 19 13.87 -6.43 12.23
CA SER A 19 14.04 -5.61 13.44
C SER A 19 13.93 -4.12 13.12
N ASN A 20 14.56 -3.68 12.03
CA ASN A 20 14.52 -2.28 11.62
C ASN A 20 13.12 -1.80 11.22
N ILE A 21 12.40 -2.58 10.40
CA ILE A 21 11.06 -2.19 9.95
C ILE A 21 10.04 -2.22 11.10
N ASP A 22 10.18 -3.16 12.04
CA ASP A 22 9.31 -3.21 13.22
C ASP A 22 9.56 -1.98 14.13
N ARG A 23 10.82 -1.59 14.34
CA ARG A 23 11.16 -0.33 15.05
C ARG A 23 10.64 0.92 14.34
N MET A 24 10.64 0.92 12.99
CA MET A 24 10.07 2.00 12.19
C MET A 24 8.55 2.07 12.36
N ASN A 25 7.85 0.92 12.38
CA ASN A 25 6.41 0.84 12.68
C ASN A 25 6.12 1.39 14.09
N ASP A 26 6.88 0.99 15.10
CA ASP A 26 6.69 1.47 16.48
C ASP A 26 6.86 3.00 16.59
N ALA A 27 7.86 3.56 15.92
CA ALA A 27 8.11 5.00 15.90
C ALA A 27 6.93 5.80 15.32
N ILE A 28 6.19 5.22 14.36
CA ILE A 28 5.03 5.87 13.71
C ILE A 28 3.68 5.35 14.21
N ARG A 29 3.65 4.47 15.22
CA ARG A 29 2.43 3.80 15.72
C ARG A 29 1.31 4.76 16.13
N HIS A 30 1.67 5.94 16.63
CA HIS A 30 0.70 7.00 16.99
C HIS A 30 -0.20 7.44 15.81
N ARG A 31 0.19 7.16 14.57
CA ARG A 31 -0.60 7.45 13.36
C ARG A 31 -1.70 6.41 13.11
N GLY A 32 -1.46 5.16 13.50
CA GLY A 32 -2.30 4.01 13.23
C GLY A 32 -2.24 2.97 14.35
N PRO A 33 -3.00 3.18 15.44
CA PRO A 33 -2.95 2.31 16.62
C PRO A 33 -3.71 0.99 16.48
N ASP A 34 -4.56 0.85 15.44
CA ASP A 34 -5.55 -0.24 15.37
C ASP A 34 -4.96 -1.55 14.85
N ASP A 35 -3.98 -1.48 13.94
CA ASP A 35 -3.36 -2.65 13.32
C ASP A 35 -1.95 -2.30 12.80
N ASN A 36 -1.08 -3.30 12.61
CA ASN A 36 0.26 -3.14 12.05
C ASN A 36 0.63 -4.34 11.17
N GLY A 37 1.44 -4.08 10.13
CA GLY A 37 1.90 -5.13 9.23
C GLY A 37 3.27 -4.82 8.63
N THR A 38 3.92 -5.89 8.19
CA THR A 38 5.25 -5.85 7.59
C THR A 38 5.33 -6.86 6.44
N PHE A 39 5.90 -6.45 5.32
CA PHE A 39 6.27 -7.32 4.19
C PHE A 39 7.78 -7.23 3.96
N ILE A 40 8.43 -8.38 3.73
CA ILE A 40 9.88 -8.47 3.47
C ILE A 40 10.11 -9.37 2.26
N SER A 41 10.93 -8.89 1.35
CA SER A 41 11.50 -9.63 0.21
C SER A 41 13.00 -9.34 0.10
N ASP A 42 13.72 -9.90 -0.86
CA ASP A 42 15.20 -9.85 -0.94
C ASP A 42 15.81 -8.44 -0.91
N ASN A 43 15.10 -7.46 -1.49
CA ASN A 43 15.59 -6.11 -1.73
C ASN A 43 14.64 -5.01 -1.21
N ILE A 44 13.50 -5.39 -0.62
CA ILE A 44 12.54 -4.45 -0.05
C ILE A 44 11.91 -4.92 1.26
N ALA A 45 11.74 -4.00 2.19
CA ALA A 45 10.89 -4.16 3.37
C ALA A 45 9.88 -3.03 3.42
N LEU A 46 8.62 -3.35 3.67
CA LEU A 46 7.51 -2.42 3.72
C LEU A 46 6.82 -2.56 5.08
N GLY A 47 6.57 -1.44 5.75
CA GLY A 47 5.89 -1.37 7.04
C GLY A 47 4.66 -0.47 6.94
N HIS A 48 3.60 -0.86 7.64
CA HIS A 48 2.36 -0.10 7.73
C HIS A 48 1.78 -0.17 9.14
N VAL A 49 1.25 0.97 9.62
CA VAL A 49 0.43 1.06 10.83
C VAL A 49 -0.91 1.70 10.49
N ARG A 50 -2.00 1.08 10.92
CA ARG A 50 -3.35 1.35 10.43
C ARG A 50 -4.18 2.13 11.43
N LEU A 51 -4.85 3.18 10.96
CA LEU A 51 -6.04 3.71 11.61
C LEU A 51 -7.24 3.29 10.76
N ALA A 52 -8.10 2.43 11.28
CA ALA A 52 -9.25 1.89 10.57
C ALA A 52 -10.37 2.95 10.50
N ILE A 53 -10.44 3.66 9.36
CA ILE A 53 -11.52 4.64 9.08
C ILE A 53 -12.52 4.06 8.08
N ILE A 54 -12.01 3.59 6.93
CA ILE A 54 -12.80 2.94 5.87
C ILE A 54 -12.61 1.43 6.00
N ASP A 55 -13.74 0.69 6.01
CA ASP A 55 -13.82 -0.76 6.19
C ASP A 55 -13.10 -1.23 7.47
N LEU A 56 -13.84 -1.27 8.60
CA LEU A 56 -13.29 -1.64 9.90
C LEU A 56 -12.88 -3.12 10.03
N SER A 57 -13.01 -3.91 8.96
CA SER A 57 -12.61 -5.31 8.97
C SER A 57 -11.11 -5.51 8.75
N GLU A 58 -10.66 -6.73 9.03
CA GLU A 58 -9.30 -7.21 8.71
C GLU A 58 -8.98 -7.17 7.21
N ARG A 59 -9.98 -7.01 6.34
CA ARG A 59 -9.78 -6.98 4.87
C ARG A 59 -9.04 -5.72 4.41
N GLY A 60 -8.93 -4.71 5.29
CA GLY A 60 -8.08 -3.53 5.06
C GLY A 60 -6.69 -3.61 5.68
N HIS A 61 -6.27 -4.78 6.16
CA HIS A 61 -4.91 -5.01 6.63
C HIS A 61 -3.89 -4.69 5.52
N GLN A 62 -2.77 -4.11 5.92
CA GLN A 62 -1.68 -3.76 5.02
C GLN A 62 -0.32 -4.09 5.65
N PRO A 63 0.71 -4.48 4.87
CA PRO A 63 0.76 -4.48 3.40
C PRO A 63 -0.22 -5.45 2.72
N MET A 64 -0.90 -4.98 1.68
CA MET A 64 -1.94 -5.73 0.98
C MET A 64 -1.38 -6.37 -0.29
N MET A 65 -1.71 -7.63 -0.55
CA MET A 65 -1.31 -8.35 -1.76
C MET A 65 -2.41 -8.32 -2.83
N SER A 66 -2.01 -8.31 -4.11
CA SER A 66 -2.94 -8.47 -5.24
C SER A 66 -3.53 -9.89 -5.25
N HIS A 67 -4.60 -10.08 -6.02
CA HIS A 67 -5.29 -11.38 -6.05
C HIS A 67 -4.41 -12.55 -6.51
N ASP A 68 -3.39 -12.28 -7.33
CA ASP A 68 -2.39 -13.20 -7.86
C ASP A 68 -1.09 -13.25 -7.02
N ASN A 69 -1.05 -12.53 -5.90
CA ASN A 69 0.10 -12.39 -5.01
C ASN A 69 1.37 -11.80 -5.66
N ARG A 70 1.28 -11.21 -6.85
CA ARG A 70 2.44 -10.61 -7.53
C ARG A 70 2.79 -9.24 -6.96
N TYR A 71 1.79 -8.42 -6.64
CA TYR A 71 1.97 -7.04 -6.22
C TYR A 71 1.66 -6.87 -4.74
N VAL A 72 2.42 -5.99 -4.08
CA VAL A 72 2.24 -5.65 -2.66
C VAL A 72 2.12 -4.13 -2.53
N ILE A 73 1.08 -3.64 -1.85
CA ILE A 73 0.86 -2.21 -1.61
C ILE A 73 0.91 -1.87 -0.13
N ILE A 74 1.54 -0.74 0.18
CA ILE A 74 1.30 0.04 1.40
C ILE A 74 0.78 1.41 1.03
N TYR A 75 -0.19 1.92 1.78
CA TYR A 75 -0.94 3.11 1.43
C TYR A 75 -1.40 3.86 2.69
N ASN A 76 -1.27 5.18 2.64
CA ASN A 76 -1.79 6.11 3.61
C ASN A 76 -2.56 7.21 2.88
N GLY A 77 -3.88 7.29 3.08
CA GLY A 77 -4.69 8.28 2.40
C GLY A 77 -6.17 7.99 2.45
N GLU A 78 -6.89 8.69 1.59
CA GLU A 78 -8.27 8.39 1.23
C GLU A 78 -8.50 8.68 -0.26
N ILE A 79 -9.00 7.69 -1.02
CA ILE A 79 -9.43 7.88 -2.41
C ILE A 79 -10.94 8.08 -2.43
N TYR A 80 -11.39 9.32 -2.63
CA TYR A 80 -12.80 9.69 -2.57
C TYR A 80 -13.63 9.03 -3.67
N ASN A 81 -13.06 8.86 -4.86
CA ASN A 81 -13.75 8.25 -6.01
C ASN A 81 -13.53 6.73 -6.13
N PHE A 82 -13.11 6.04 -5.07
CA PHE A 82 -12.79 4.60 -5.14
C PHE A 82 -13.96 3.73 -5.65
N LYS A 83 -15.20 4.08 -5.31
CA LYS A 83 -16.41 3.36 -5.78
C LYS A 83 -16.60 3.49 -7.30
N GLU A 84 -16.31 4.67 -7.85
CA GLU A 84 -16.42 4.94 -9.29
C GLU A 84 -15.36 4.13 -10.05
N ILE A 85 -14.12 4.13 -9.56
CA ILE A 85 -13.02 3.33 -10.13
C ILE A 85 -13.34 1.83 -10.02
N LYS A 86 -13.81 1.37 -8.85
CA LYS A 86 -14.22 -0.04 -8.66
C LYS A 86 -15.28 -0.48 -9.66
N ASN A 87 -16.21 0.40 -10.01
CA ASN A 87 -17.24 0.14 -11.03
C ASN A 87 -16.68 0.13 -12.47
N GLN A 88 -15.54 0.76 -12.74
CA GLN A 88 -14.85 0.66 -14.04
C GLN A 88 -14.03 -0.63 -14.17
N LEU A 89 -13.62 -1.22 -13.04
CA LEU A 89 -12.74 -2.40 -12.98
C LEU A 89 -13.49 -3.68 -12.57
N LYS A 90 -14.71 -3.91 -13.09
CA LYS A 90 -15.57 -5.03 -12.64
C LYS A 90 -14.96 -6.42 -12.86
N ASP A 91 -14.06 -6.55 -13.82
CA ASP A 91 -13.38 -7.80 -14.13
C ASP A 91 -12.27 -8.13 -13.11
N TYR A 92 -11.90 -7.19 -12.24
CA TYR A 92 -10.96 -7.43 -11.16
C TYR A 92 -11.64 -8.19 -10.00
N PRO A 93 -11.06 -9.31 -9.52
CA PRO A 93 -11.66 -10.15 -8.48
C PRO A 93 -11.47 -9.54 -7.07
N PHE A 94 -12.18 -8.45 -6.78
CA PHE A 94 -12.07 -7.72 -5.51
C PHE A 94 -12.36 -8.62 -4.29
N ARG A 95 -11.50 -8.50 -3.28
CA ARG A 95 -11.55 -9.20 -1.99
C ARG A 95 -11.68 -8.24 -0.82
N SER A 96 -11.98 -6.98 -1.01
CA SER A 96 -12.24 -6.00 0.04
C SER A 96 -13.15 -4.89 -0.50
N ASN A 97 -13.63 -4.03 0.40
CA ASN A 97 -14.29 -2.78 0.02
C ASN A 97 -13.41 -1.56 0.35
N THR A 98 -12.10 -1.77 0.46
CA THR A 98 -11.14 -0.71 0.71
C THR A 98 -10.76 0.03 -0.57
N ASP A 99 -10.43 1.30 -0.42
CA ASP A 99 -9.78 2.08 -1.46
C ASP A 99 -8.36 1.56 -1.77
N THR A 100 -7.67 0.96 -0.81
CA THR A 100 -6.35 0.33 -0.98
C THR A 100 -6.36 -0.69 -2.13
N GLU A 101 -7.32 -1.61 -2.13
CA GLU A 101 -7.43 -2.61 -3.18
C GLU A 101 -7.82 -1.98 -4.53
N VAL A 102 -8.59 -0.89 -4.51
CA VAL A 102 -8.94 -0.14 -5.73
C VAL A 102 -7.70 0.50 -6.36
N ILE A 103 -6.79 1.07 -5.56
CA ILE A 103 -5.50 1.58 -6.07
C ILE A 103 -4.71 0.45 -6.71
N LEU A 104 -4.64 -0.71 -6.06
CA LEU A 104 -3.91 -1.87 -6.57
C LEU A 104 -4.51 -2.36 -7.89
N ALA A 105 -5.83 -2.55 -7.95
CA ALA A 105 -6.54 -2.91 -9.17
C ALA A 105 -6.32 -1.90 -10.31
N ALA A 106 -6.38 -0.60 -10.00
CA ALA A 106 -6.15 0.48 -10.96
C ALA A 106 -4.71 0.45 -11.50
N TYR A 107 -3.72 0.17 -10.66
CA TYR A 107 -2.33 0.00 -11.09
C TYR A 107 -2.14 -1.24 -11.97
N LEU A 108 -2.79 -2.36 -11.65
CA LEU A 108 -2.73 -3.57 -12.48
C LEU A 108 -3.38 -3.36 -13.86
N HIS A 109 -4.39 -2.50 -13.94
CA HIS A 109 -5.12 -2.24 -15.19
C HIS A 109 -4.52 -1.11 -16.04
N TRP A 110 -4.15 0.02 -15.45
CA TRP A 110 -3.63 1.21 -16.16
C TRP A 110 -2.14 1.46 -15.93
N GLY A 111 -1.45 0.65 -15.13
CA GLY A 111 -0.05 0.91 -14.76
C GLY A 111 0.08 2.24 -14.02
N LYS A 112 1.12 3.01 -14.36
CA LYS A 112 1.40 4.32 -13.75
C LYS A 112 0.34 5.38 -14.07
N ASP A 113 -0.39 5.21 -15.17
CA ASP A 113 -1.45 6.14 -15.57
C ASP A 113 -2.66 6.09 -14.63
N CYS A 114 -2.73 5.09 -13.74
CA CYS A 114 -3.74 5.03 -12.69
C CYS A 114 -3.83 6.33 -11.86
N LEU A 115 -2.71 7.06 -11.70
CA LEU A 115 -2.65 8.32 -10.97
C LEU A 115 -3.59 9.40 -11.54
N HIS A 116 -3.88 9.37 -12.84
CA HIS A 116 -4.82 10.31 -13.46
C HIS A 116 -6.28 10.03 -13.09
N HIS A 117 -6.57 8.84 -12.59
CA HIS A 117 -7.91 8.42 -12.19
C HIS A 117 -8.15 8.58 -10.68
N LEU A 118 -7.11 8.75 -9.87
CA LEU A 118 -7.23 8.86 -8.41
C LEU A 118 -7.63 10.28 -7.99
N ASN A 119 -8.80 10.42 -7.35
CA ASN A 119 -9.20 11.63 -6.66
C ASN A 119 -9.14 11.40 -5.15
N GLY A 120 -8.20 12.08 -4.48
CA GLY A 120 -7.97 11.87 -3.06
C GLY A 120 -6.68 12.51 -2.56
N MET A 121 -6.39 12.24 -1.29
CA MET A 121 -5.09 12.51 -0.66
C MET A 121 -4.41 11.17 -0.39
N PHE A 122 -3.17 11.00 -0.82
CA PHE A 122 -2.53 9.69 -0.76
C PHE A 122 -1.01 9.76 -0.78
N ALA A 123 -0.40 8.81 -0.10
CA ALA A 123 0.95 8.35 -0.35
C ALA A 123 0.92 6.82 -0.36
N PHE A 124 1.53 6.20 -1.37
CA PHE A 124 1.61 4.75 -1.45
C PHE A 124 2.90 4.26 -2.09
N ALA A 125 3.22 2.99 -1.84
CA ALA A 125 4.24 2.24 -2.56
C ALA A 125 3.65 0.90 -3.01
N ILE A 126 3.87 0.54 -4.28
CA ILE A 126 3.52 -0.75 -4.87
C ILE A 126 4.82 -1.45 -5.27
N TYR A 127 5.01 -2.66 -4.80
CA TYR A 127 6.14 -3.51 -5.14
C TYR A 127 5.70 -4.66 -6.05
N ASP A 128 6.41 -4.85 -7.16
CA ASP A 128 6.28 -6.02 -8.05
C ASP A 128 7.29 -7.09 -7.63
N THR A 129 6.80 -8.22 -7.11
CA THR A 129 7.65 -9.32 -6.61
C THR A 129 8.38 -10.08 -7.71
N VAL A 130 7.90 -10.00 -8.97
CA VAL A 130 8.49 -10.70 -10.11
C VAL A 130 9.58 -9.84 -10.73
N GLU A 131 9.26 -8.59 -11.08
CA GLU A 131 10.22 -7.67 -11.71
C GLU A 131 11.18 -7.02 -10.69
N LYS A 132 10.91 -7.19 -9.38
CA LYS A 132 11.62 -6.56 -8.28
C LYS A 132 11.69 -5.03 -8.40
N THR A 133 10.61 -4.43 -8.88
CA THR A 133 10.48 -2.97 -9.05
C THR A 133 9.51 -2.36 -8.06
N THR A 134 9.73 -1.10 -7.71
CA THR A 134 8.87 -0.36 -6.79
C THR A 134 8.37 0.91 -7.46
N PHE A 135 7.05 1.12 -7.41
CA PHE A 135 6.41 2.36 -7.80
C PHE A 135 5.94 3.10 -6.54
N ILE A 136 6.34 4.35 -6.37
CA ILE A 136 6.00 5.18 -5.22
C ILE A 136 5.34 6.45 -5.74
N ALA A 137 4.22 6.83 -5.14
CA ALA A 137 3.47 8.01 -5.54
C ALA A 137 2.93 8.78 -4.34
N ARG A 138 2.72 10.08 -4.57
CA ARG A 138 2.14 11.05 -3.63
C ARG A 138 1.07 11.86 -4.36
N ASP A 139 0.05 12.31 -3.64
CA ASP A 139 -1.01 13.13 -4.21
C ASP A 139 -0.51 14.47 -4.75
N ARG A 140 -1.31 15.09 -5.62
CA ARG A 140 -0.93 16.25 -6.44
C ARG A 140 -0.52 17.48 -5.61
N LEU A 141 -1.05 17.62 -4.39
CA LEU A 141 -0.79 18.77 -3.52
C LEU A 141 0.13 18.41 -2.35
N GLY A 142 0.55 17.14 -2.23
CA GLY A 142 1.39 16.65 -1.15
C GLY A 142 0.71 16.65 0.22
N ILE A 143 -0.61 16.46 0.27
CA ILE A 143 -1.39 16.45 1.53
C ILE A 143 -0.95 15.30 2.45
N LYS A 144 -0.59 14.14 1.88
CA LYS A 144 0.01 13.01 2.60
C LYS A 144 1.50 12.99 2.43
#